data_AF-A0A1T4Q5W5-F1
#
_entry.id   AF-A0A1T4Q5W5-F1
#
_cell.length_a   1.000
_cell.length_b   1.000
_cell.length_c   1.000
_cell.angle_alpha   90.00
_cell.angle_beta   90.00
_cell.angle_gamma   90.00
#
_symmetry.space_group_name_H-M   'P 1'
#
loop_
_entity.id
_entity.type
_entity.pdbx_description
1 polymer ?
#
loop_
_entity_poly.entity_id
_entity_poly.type
_entity_poly.pdbx_seq_one_letter_code
_entity_poly.pdbx_strand_id
1 'polypeptide(L)'
;MKNCLKCGEEIAENSLFCTFCGAKQVVEESEETVVSETIEEVAESSVQEETTETTETEEVDKSVEKQAVSAEKTLEQTIVQPTLEQQPTVSATSTISQESKLPKWNWGAAGLGWIWGVGNNVPIMLLGLLPFGNIVMMIVGGIKGYEWLLERNKHKYSTVDEMLKDQKTWNTMGIVFFVLNVLYLIFIIVLVFIYIAIIIAVIREGNFNDYDYNGFDDY
;
A
#
# COMPACT_ATOMS: atom_id res chain seq x y z
N MET A 1 -8.73 -7.81 32.15
CA MET A 1 -8.58 -7.79 30.67
C MET A 1 -9.66 -6.87 30.11
N LYS A 2 -9.44 -6.23 28.96
CA LYS A 2 -10.44 -5.34 28.33
C LYS A 2 -10.69 -5.75 26.87
N ASN A 3 -11.82 -5.34 26.30
CA ASN A 3 -12.13 -5.60 24.89
C ASN A 3 -11.69 -4.44 24.02
N CYS A 4 -11.20 -4.76 22.81
CA CYS A 4 -10.83 -3.75 21.83
C CYS A 4 -12.06 -2.96 21.37
N LEU A 5 -12.00 -1.63 21.44
CA LEU A 5 -13.09 -0.74 21.03
C LEU A 5 -13.42 -0.79 19.53
N LYS A 6 -12.51 -1.33 18.70
CA LYS A 6 -12.70 -1.42 17.23
C LYS A 6 -13.18 -2.79 16.77
N CYS A 7 -12.67 -3.87 17.35
CA CYS A 7 -12.92 -5.24 16.86
C CYS A 7 -13.52 -6.20 17.88
N GLY A 8 -13.63 -5.81 19.15
CA GLY A 8 -14.25 -6.62 20.21
C GLY A 8 -13.38 -7.72 20.82
N GLU A 9 -12.16 -7.93 20.32
CA GLU A 9 -11.24 -8.97 20.82
C GLU A 9 -10.68 -8.65 22.22
N GLU A 10 -10.43 -9.68 23.02
CA GLU A 10 -9.85 -9.55 24.36
C GLU A 10 -8.35 -9.16 24.30
N ILE A 11 -8.00 -8.11 25.04
CA ILE A 11 -6.65 -7.55 25.11
C ILE A 11 -6.26 -7.23 26.56
N ALA A 12 -4.96 -7.08 26.81
CA ALA A 12 -4.46 -6.67 28.12
C ALA A 12 -4.97 -5.27 28.51
N GLU A 13 -5.26 -5.04 29.80
CA GLU A 13 -5.84 -3.77 30.28
C GLU A 13 -5.01 -2.54 29.89
N ASN A 14 -3.68 -2.68 29.92
CA ASN A 14 -2.72 -1.61 29.61
C ASN A 14 -2.19 -1.65 28.17
N SER A 15 -2.79 -2.44 27.26
CA SER A 15 -2.32 -2.46 25.87
C SER A 15 -2.71 -1.16 25.16
N LEU A 16 -1.71 -0.43 24.67
CA LEU A 16 -1.88 0.80 23.86
C LEU A 16 -2.45 0.50 22.46
N PHE A 17 -2.25 -0.72 21.96
CA PHE A 17 -2.69 -1.16 20.63
C PHE A 17 -3.24 -2.58 20.67
N CYS A 18 -4.25 -2.86 19.86
CA CYS A 18 -4.78 -4.21 19.67
C CYS A 18 -3.89 -5.01 18.72
N THR A 19 -3.44 -6.19 19.12
CA THR A 19 -2.61 -7.10 18.32
C THR A 19 -3.35 -7.74 17.14
N PHE A 20 -4.68 -7.71 17.14
CA PHE A 20 -5.50 -8.35 16.11
C PHE A 20 -5.92 -7.38 14.99
N CYS A 21 -6.35 -6.16 15.34
CA CYS A 21 -6.84 -5.18 14.37
C CYS A 21 -5.97 -3.92 14.21
N GLY A 22 -4.91 -3.78 15.03
CA GLY A 22 -3.98 -2.64 14.98
C GLY A 22 -4.54 -1.32 15.51
N ALA A 23 -5.75 -1.30 16.07
CA ALA A 23 -6.35 -0.06 16.60
C ALA A 23 -5.67 0.40 17.89
N LYS A 24 -5.39 1.71 17.97
CA LYS A 24 -4.97 2.37 19.21
C LYS A 24 -6.11 2.31 20.23
N GLN A 25 -5.80 1.96 21.47
CA GLN A 25 -6.75 1.93 22.57
C GLN A 25 -6.54 3.16 23.45
N VAL A 26 -7.64 3.73 23.93
CA VAL A 26 -7.59 4.76 24.97
C VAL A 26 -7.36 4.02 26.30
N VAL A 27 -6.33 4.43 27.02
CA VAL A 27 -6.06 3.94 28.38
C VAL A 27 -6.52 5.07 29.30
N GLU A 28 -7.57 4.83 30.08
CA GLU A 28 -7.94 5.74 31.16
C GLU A 28 -7.02 5.42 32.34
N GLU A 29 -6.10 6.34 32.57
CA GLU A 29 -5.11 6.30 33.64
C GLU A 29 -5.81 6.71 34.95
N SER A 30 -6.06 5.75 35.83
CA SER A 30 -6.48 6.04 37.21
C SER A 30 -5.25 6.44 38.02
N GLU A 31 -5.21 7.71 38.42
CA GLU A 31 -4.27 8.28 39.38
C GLU A 31 -4.30 7.55 40.74
N GLU A 32 -3.13 7.25 41.29
CA GLU A 32 -2.83 7.42 42.72
C GLU A 32 -1.29 7.57 42.93
N THR A 33 -0.84 8.83 43.08
CA THR A 33 0.06 9.43 44.11
C THR A 33 1.40 8.72 44.49
N VAL A 34 2.60 9.32 44.69
CA VAL A 34 3.09 10.53 45.42
C VAL A 34 4.60 10.78 45.09
N VAL A 35 4.98 12.05 44.74
CA VAL A 35 6.11 12.95 45.18
C VAL A 35 7.55 12.37 45.28
N SER A 36 8.71 13.00 44.97
CA SER A 36 9.30 14.37 44.85
C SER A 36 10.52 14.25 43.87
N GLU A 37 11.13 15.27 43.28
CA GLU A 37 11.81 16.41 43.90
C GLU A 37 12.32 17.38 42.80
N THR A 38 12.25 18.66 43.16
CA THR A 38 12.58 19.91 42.45
C THR A 38 14.09 20.10 42.25
N ILE A 39 14.55 20.71 41.13
CA ILE A 39 15.66 21.69 41.09
C ILE A 39 15.43 22.71 39.95
N GLU A 40 15.43 23.99 40.33
CA GLU A 40 15.45 25.23 39.53
C GLU A 40 16.80 25.44 38.81
N GLU A 41 16.84 26.08 37.64
CA GLU A 41 17.32 27.47 37.37
C GLU A 41 18.13 27.31 36.04
N VAL A 42 18.16 28.17 35.02
CA VAL A 42 18.40 29.61 34.96
C VAL A 42 17.94 30.15 33.61
N ALA A 43 17.51 31.41 33.62
CA ALA A 43 17.30 32.35 32.52
C ALA A 43 18.54 32.45 31.56
N GLU A 44 18.53 33.07 30.39
CA GLU A 44 18.06 34.41 30.02
C GLU A 44 18.43 34.64 28.53
N SER A 45 17.60 35.34 27.74
CA SER A 45 18.03 36.46 26.85
C SER A 45 16.87 36.89 25.92
N SER A 46 16.32 38.07 26.22
CA SER A 46 15.89 39.20 25.34
C SER A 46 15.28 38.88 23.95
N VAL A 47 14.02 39.22 23.59
CA VAL A 47 13.36 40.57 23.52
C VAL A 47 14.16 41.49 22.54
N GLN A 48 13.64 42.06 21.44
CA GLN A 48 12.45 42.92 21.33
C GLN A 48 12.12 43.33 19.87
N GLU A 49 10.84 43.69 19.65
CA GLU A 49 10.27 44.74 18.74
C GLU A 49 10.52 44.69 17.22
N GLU A 50 9.59 45.06 16.34
CA GLU A 50 8.55 46.10 16.36
C GLU A 50 7.45 45.71 15.32
N THR A 51 6.15 45.66 15.65
CA THR A 51 5.11 46.73 15.49
C THR A 51 5.04 47.26 14.03
N THR A 52 3.89 47.48 13.37
CA THR A 52 2.65 48.08 13.86
C THR A 52 1.54 47.94 12.81
N GLU A 53 0.29 47.79 13.29
CA GLU A 53 -0.92 48.56 12.89
C GLU A 53 -1.48 48.47 11.46
N THR A 54 -2.79 48.55 11.18
CA THR A 54 -4.06 48.74 11.93
C THR A 54 -5.14 48.29 10.93
N THR A 55 -6.15 47.52 11.36
CA THR A 55 -7.53 47.98 11.64
C THR A 55 -8.28 48.53 10.42
N GLU A 56 -9.36 47.83 10.04
CA GLU A 56 -10.68 48.47 10.00
C GLU A 56 -11.80 47.43 10.17
N THR A 57 -12.68 47.81 11.10
CA THR A 57 -13.91 47.20 11.60
C THR A 57 -15.13 47.64 10.77
N GLU A 58 -16.19 46.82 10.75
CA GLU A 58 -17.63 47.17 10.93
C GLU A 58 -18.47 45.98 10.41
N GLU A 59 -19.19 45.23 11.25
CA GLU A 59 -20.46 45.49 11.96
C GLU A 59 -21.69 44.89 11.21
N VAL A 60 -22.38 43.88 11.79
CA VAL A 60 -23.72 43.96 12.48
C VAL A 60 -24.87 43.65 11.47
N ASP A 61 -25.96 42.91 11.69
CA ASP A 61 -26.70 42.40 12.85
C ASP A 61 -27.72 41.31 12.39
N LYS A 62 -28.37 40.68 13.39
CA LYS A 62 -29.75 40.19 13.49
C LYS A 62 -30.13 38.84 12.85
N SER A 63 -30.92 37.95 13.47
CA SER A 63 -31.45 37.75 14.84
C SER A 63 -32.55 36.65 14.79
N VAL A 64 -32.84 36.03 15.94
CA VAL A 64 -34.09 35.32 16.35
C VAL A 64 -34.26 33.90 15.78
N GLU A 65 -34.18 32.78 16.53
CA GLU A 65 -34.80 32.29 17.79
C GLU A 65 -36.04 31.37 17.57
N LYS A 66 -36.09 30.30 18.41
CA LYS A 66 -37.16 29.31 18.72
C LYS A 66 -37.26 28.11 17.75
N GLN A 67 -37.38 26.86 18.20
CA GLN A 67 -38.02 26.36 19.42
C GLN A 67 -37.60 24.90 19.71
N ALA A 68 -37.42 24.57 20.99
CA ALA A 68 -37.34 23.20 21.53
C ALA A 68 -38.53 22.97 22.46
N VAL A 69 -39.19 21.79 22.41
CA VAL A 69 -40.03 21.14 23.46
C VAL A 69 -40.27 19.69 22.95
N SER A 70 -39.66 18.63 23.49
CA SER A 70 -39.93 17.89 24.74
C SER A 70 -41.32 17.24 24.81
N ALA A 71 -41.38 15.91 24.78
CA ALA A 71 -42.42 15.11 25.43
C ALA A 71 -41.96 13.67 25.62
N GLU A 72 -41.39 13.43 26.80
CA GLU A 72 -41.18 12.14 27.44
C GLU A 72 -42.53 11.51 27.80
N LYS A 73 -42.71 10.21 27.49
CA LYS A 73 -43.71 9.36 28.16
C LYS A 73 -43.27 7.90 28.18
N THR A 74 -42.48 7.59 29.21
CA THR A 74 -42.62 6.48 30.16
C THR A 74 -43.60 5.34 29.80
N LEU A 75 -42.99 4.17 29.50
CA LEU A 75 -43.16 2.88 30.19
C LEU A 75 -44.49 2.11 29.98
N GLU A 76 -44.44 1.08 29.14
CA GLU A 76 -44.90 -0.25 29.59
C GLU A 76 -44.28 -1.38 28.75
N GLN A 77 -43.83 -2.36 29.50
CA GLN A 77 -43.01 -3.51 29.14
C GLN A 77 -43.92 -4.62 28.60
N THR A 78 -43.75 -5.02 27.34
CA THR A 78 -44.28 -6.30 26.86
C THR A 78 -43.12 -7.18 26.43
N ILE A 79 -42.85 -8.15 27.28
CA ILE A 79 -41.94 -9.28 27.08
C ILE A 79 -42.50 -10.10 25.92
N VAL A 80 -41.85 -10.08 24.76
CA VAL A 80 -41.95 -11.15 23.77
C VAL A 80 -40.54 -11.49 23.32
N GLN A 81 -40.17 -12.75 23.56
CA GLN A 81 -38.94 -13.39 23.13
C GLN A 81 -38.70 -13.19 21.62
N PRO A 82 -37.48 -12.91 21.15
CA PRO A 82 -37.16 -13.19 19.77
C PRO A 82 -36.88 -14.70 19.63
N THR A 83 -37.76 -15.36 18.89
CA THR A 83 -37.57 -16.65 18.28
C THR A 83 -36.15 -16.79 17.74
N LEU A 84 -35.42 -17.81 18.22
CA LEU A 84 -34.20 -18.30 17.61
C LEU A 84 -34.54 -18.87 16.23
N GLU A 85 -34.52 -18.02 15.22
CA GLU A 85 -34.64 -18.42 13.83
C GLU A 85 -33.38 -17.98 13.06
N GLN A 86 -32.60 -19.00 12.71
CA GLN A 86 -31.68 -19.07 11.57
C GLN A 86 -30.45 -18.15 11.59
N GLN A 87 -29.33 -18.71 12.08
CA GLN A 87 -28.01 -18.33 11.57
C GLN A 87 -27.73 -19.20 10.33
N PRO A 88 -27.64 -18.64 9.11
CA PRO A 88 -27.22 -19.41 7.96
C PRO A 88 -25.73 -19.72 8.10
N THR A 89 -25.39 -20.99 7.91
CA THR A 89 -24.03 -21.48 7.67
C THR A 89 -23.47 -20.83 6.38
N VAL A 90 -22.93 -19.62 6.49
CA VAL A 90 -22.21 -18.92 5.41
C VAL A 90 -20.71 -18.96 5.66
N SER A 91 -20.07 -20.11 5.53
CA SER A 91 -18.59 -20.15 5.56
C SER A 91 -17.93 -21.14 4.61
N ALA A 92 -18.66 -22.04 3.97
CA ALA A 92 -18.07 -22.93 2.96
C ALA A 92 -18.49 -22.60 1.51
N THR A 93 -19.69 -22.02 1.31
CA THR A 93 -20.25 -21.83 -0.04
C THR A 93 -19.81 -20.53 -0.72
N SER A 94 -19.47 -19.48 0.03
CA SER A 94 -19.07 -18.18 -0.54
C SER A 94 -17.65 -18.20 -1.11
N THR A 95 -16.71 -18.92 -0.49
CA THR A 95 -15.29 -18.95 -0.91
C THR A 95 -15.11 -19.60 -2.29
N ILE A 96 -15.77 -20.74 -2.54
CA ILE A 96 -15.70 -21.44 -3.85
C ILE A 96 -16.34 -20.58 -4.96
N SER A 97 -17.39 -19.83 -4.64
CA SER A 97 -18.07 -18.94 -5.60
C SER A 97 -17.20 -17.73 -5.97
N GLN A 98 -16.45 -17.16 -5.01
CA GLN A 98 -15.62 -15.98 -5.24
C GLN A 98 -14.32 -16.32 -5.99
N GLU A 99 -13.68 -17.44 -5.67
CA GLU A 99 -12.44 -17.87 -6.37
C GLU A 99 -12.68 -18.15 -7.86
N SER A 100 -13.84 -18.72 -8.21
CA SER A 100 -14.20 -19.00 -9.61
C SER A 100 -14.30 -17.74 -10.50
N LYS A 101 -14.45 -16.56 -9.89
CA LYS A 101 -14.53 -15.26 -10.59
C LYS A 101 -13.17 -14.62 -10.83
N LEU A 102 -12.08 -15.17 -10.29
CA LEU A 102 -10.76 -14.55 -10.40
C LEU A 102 -10.18 -14.72 -11.82
N PRO A 103 -9.70 -13.64 -12.46
CA PRO A 103 -8.95 -13.76 -13.69
C PRO A 103 -7.66 -14.56 -13.47
N LYS A 104 -7.24 -15.32 -14.47
CA LYS A 104 -6.07 -16.22 -14.38
C LYS A 104 -4.72 -15.51 -14.34
N TRP A 105 -4.67 -14.21 -14.68
CA TRP A 105 -3.42 -13.48 -14.79
C TRP A 105 -3.53 -12.03 -14.31
N ASN A 106 -2.63 -11.65 -13.40
CA ASN A 106 -2.46 -10.31 -12.87
C ASN A 106 -1.24 -9.64 -13.50
N TRP A 107 -1.48 -8.75 -14.46
CA TRP A 107 -0.43 -7.99 -15.12
C TRP A 107 0.26 -6.98 -14.21
N GLY A 108 -0.44 -6.46 -13.19
CA GLY A 108 0.16 -5.59 -12.19
C GLY A 108 1.27 -6.31 -11.42
N ALA A 109 0.95 -7.48 -10.87
CA ALA A 109 1.89 -8.32 -10.13
C ALA A 109 3.04 -8.81 -11.02
N ALA A 110 2.74 -9.29 -12.23
CA ALA A 110 3.77 -9.77 -13.15
C ALA A 110 4.69 -8.63 -13.64
N GLY A 111 4.10 -7.53 -14.12
CA GLY A 111 4.84 -6.45 -14.77
C GLY A 111 5.60 -5.55 -13.79
N LEU A 112 5.00 -5.20 -12.66
CA LEU A 112 5.59 -4.26 -11.69
C LEU A 112 6.27 -4.97 -10.51
N GLY A 113 6.09 -6.28 -10.36
CA GLY A 113 6.80 -7.11 -9.39
C GLY A 113 6.65 -6.61 -7.95
N TRP A 114 7.78 -6.28 -7.32
CA TRP A 114 7.82 -5.79 -5.95
C TRP A 114 7.07 -4.46 -5.75
N ILE A 115 7.00 -3.60 -6.77
CA ILE A 115 6.30 -2.29 -6.68
C ILE A 115 4.81 -2.54 -6.46
N TRP A 116 4.23 -3.45 -7.25
CA TRP A 116 2.85 -3.88 -7.04
C TRP A 116 2.68 -4.55 -5.68
N GLY A 117 3.64 -5.38 -5.26
CA GLY A 117 3.66 -6.03 -3.95
C GLY A 117 3.56 -5.06 -2.78
N VAL A 118 4.38 -4.01 -2.78
CA VAL A 118 4.36 -2.96 -1.75
C VAL A 118 3.05 -2.19 -1.80
N GLY A 119 2.61 -1.75 -2.99
CA GLY A 119 1.37 -0.97 -3.14
C GLY A 119 0.09 -1.73 -2.74
N ASN A 120 0.13 -3.06 -2.73
CA ASN A 120 -1.01 -3.92 -2.45
C ASN A 120 -0.87 -4.75 -1.16
N ASN A 121 0.15 -4.49 -0.34
CA ASN A 121 0.43 -5.24 0.90
C ASN A 121 0.58 -6.76 0.67
N VAL A 122 1.27 -7.13 -0.41
CA VAL A 122 1.60 -8.51 -0.79
C VAL A 122 3.14 -8.68 -0.75
N PRO A 123 3.73 -8.84 0.46
CA PRO A 123 5.18 -8.79 0.62
C PRO A 123 5.93 -9.98 0.02
N ILE A 124 5.24 -11.08 -0.32
CA ILE A 124 5.87 -12.22 -1.02
C ILE A 124 6.49 -11.80 -2.36
N MET A 125 5.96 -10.73 -2.99
CA MET A 125 6.52 -10.17 -4.22
C MET A 125 7.90 -9.53 -4.04
N LEU A 126 8.33 -9.20 -2.80
CA LEU A 126 9.69 -8.72 -2.54
C LEU A 126 10.73 -9.82 -2.80
N LEU A 127 10.34 -11.10 -2.81
CA LEU A 127 11.23 -12.20 -3.18
C LEU A 127 11.74 -12.07 -4.63
N GLY A 128 11.07 -11.27 -5.46
CA GLY A 128 11.50 -10.92 -6.80
C GLY A 128 12.80 -10.09 -6.85
N LEU A 129 13.22 -9.49 -5.72
CA LEU A 129 14.48 -8.74 -5.63
C LEU A 129 15.71 -9.64 -5.51
N LEU A 130 15.53 -10.93 -5.20
CA LEU A 130 16.64 -11.89 -5.19
C LEU A 130 17.15 -12.14 -6.62
N PRO A 131 18.46 -12.40 -6.78
CA PRO A 131 18.98 -12.88 -8.05
C PRO A 131 18.20 -14.13 -8.47
N PHE A 132 17.72 -14.14 -9.72
CA PHE A 132 16.81 -15.17 -10.29
C PHE A 132 15.38 -15.21 -9.72
N GLY A 133 15.12 -14.63 -8.55
CA GLY A 133 13.79 -14.52 -7.96
C GLY A 133 12.82 -13.70 -8.82
N ASN A 134 13.32 -12.71 -9.55
CA ASN A 134 12.50 -11.80 -10.35
C ASN A 134 11.65 -12.53 -11.41
N ILE A 135 12.25 -13.41 -12.22
CA ILE A 135 11.54 -14.12 -13.30
C ILE A 135 10.54 -15.12 -12.72
N VAL A 136 10.93 -15.84 -11.66
CA VAL A 136 10.02 -16.78 -10.97
C VAL A 136 8.82 -16.03 -10.40
N MET A 137 9.05 -14.92 -9.70
CA MET A 137 7.99 -14.12 -9.10
C MET A 137 7.14 -13.38 -10.13
N MET A 138 7.66 -13.05 -11.31
CA MET A 138 6.85 -12.55 -12.43
C MET A 138 5.78 -13.57 -12.81
N ILE A 139 6.15 -14.85 -12.94
CA ILE A 139 5.22 -15.91 -13.34
C ILE A 139 4.27 -16.27 -12.20
N VAL A 140 4.81 -16.56 -11.01
CA VAL A 140 3.99 -16.96 -9.86
C VAL A 140 3.08 -15.82 -9.41
N GLY A 141 3.60 -14.58 -9.37
CA GLY A 141 2.80 -13.39 -9.09
C GLY A 141 1.78 -13.10 -10.19
N GLY A 142 2.09 -13.38 -11.45
CA GLY A 142 1.10 -13.32 -12.53
C GLY A 142 -0.08 -14.26 -12.29
N ILE A 143 0.18 -15.51 -11.93
CA ILE A 143 -0.86 -16.53 -11.73
C ILE A 143 -1.62 -16.32 -10.40
N LYS A 144 -0.89 -16.17 -9.30
CA LYS A 144 -1.43 -16.16 -7.92
C LYS A 144 -1.61 -14.76 -7.35
N GLY A 145 -1.28 -13.71 -8.09
CA GLY A 145 -1.31 -12.32 -7.58
C GLY A 145 -2.67 -11.92 -7.03
N TYR A 146 -3.77 -12.32 -7.70
CA TYR A 146 -5.11 -12.05 -7.19
C TYR A 146 -5.45 -12.80 -5.90
N GLU A 147 -5.04 -14.07 -5.79
CA GLU A 147 -5.26 -14.88 -4.60
C GLU A 147 -4.53 -14.27 -3.39
N TRP A 148 -3.25 -13.92 -3.57
CA TRP A 148 -2.46 -13.29 -2.51
C TRP A 148 -2.99 -11.91 -2.11
N LEU A 149 -3.43 -11.12 -3.10
CA LEU A 149 -4.05 -9.82 -2.85
C LEU A 149 -5.32 -9.97 -2.01
N LEU A 150 -6.22 -10.87 -2.42
CA LEU A 150 -7.48 -11.11 -1.73
C LEU A 150 -7.22 -11.62 -0.32
N GLU A 151 -6.30 -12.57 -0.16
CA GLU A 151 -5.98 -13.16 1.14
C GLU A 151 -5.43 -12.13 2.13
N ARG A 152 -4.56 -11.23 1.66
CA ARG A 152 -3.96 -10.17 2.48
C ARG A 152 -4.91 -9.02 2.79
N ASN A 153 -5.87 -8.75 1.90
CA ASN A 153 -6.74 -7.59 1.98
C ASN A 153 -8.23 -7.93 2.19
N LYS A 154 -8.54 -9.08 2.81
CA LYS A 154 -9.93 -9.50 3.12
C LYS A 154 -10.72 -8.45 3.93
N HIS A 155 -10.03 -7.65 4.74
CA HIS A 155 -10.64 -6.58 5.54
C HIS A 155 -10.92 -5.31 4.72
N LYS A 156 -10.27 -5.14 3.57
CA LYS A 156 -10.39 -3.97 2.70
C LYS A 156 -11.46 -4.14 1.63
N TYR A 157 -11.60 -5.35 1.08
CA TYR A 157 -12.50 -5.63 -0.04
C TYR A 157 -13.67 -6.50 0.41
N SER A 158 -14.89 -6.01 0.20
CA SER A 158 -16.13 -6.74 0.52
C SER A 158 -16.49 -7.77 -0.56
N THR A 159 -16.10 -7.50 -1.81
CA THR A 159 -16.38 -8.33 -2.98
C THR A 159 -15.18 -8.37 -3.93
N VAL A 160 -15.07 -9.43 -4.72
CA VAL A 160 -14.04 -9.55 -5.78
C VAL A 160 -14.14 -8.43 -6.82
N ASP A 161 -15.35 -7.97 -7.15
CA ASP A 161 -15.55 -6.95 -8.20
C ASP A 161 -14.98 -5.57 -7.78
N GLU A 162 -15.12 -5.22 -6.49
CA GLU A 162 -14.52 -4.02 -5.91
C GLU A 162 -12.99 -4.06 -6.00
N MET A 163 -12.39 -5.20 -5.65
CA MET A 163 -10.95 -5.42 -5.77
C MET A 163 -10.47 -5.33 -7.23
N LEU A 164 -11.21 -5.92 -8.18
CA LEU A 164 -10.85 -5.89 -9.60
C LEU A 164 -10.90 -4.48 -10.19
N LYS A 165 -11.78 -3.62 -9.68
CA LYS A 165 -11.83 -2.20 -10.07
C LYS A 165 -10.52 -1.48 -9.72
N ASP A 166 -10.00 -1.69 -8.52
CA ASP A 166 -8.70 -1.16 -8.10
C ASP A 166 -7.56 -1.77 -8.92
N GLN A 167 -7.60 -3.08 -9.16
CA GLN A 167 -6.57 -3.79 -9.93
C GLN A 167 -6.56 -3.42 -11.41
N LYS A 168 -7.60 -2.80 -11.95
CA LYS A 168 -7.62 -2.36 -13.35
C LYS A 168 -6.49 -1.37 -13.66
N THR A 169 -6.26 -0.40 -12.78
CA THR A 169 -5.19 0.58 -12.94
C THR A 169 -3.82 -0.10 -12.87
N TRP A 170 -3.63 -0.97 -11.86
CA TRP A 170 -2.40 -1.74 -11.70
C TRP A 170 -2.09 -2.64 -12.89
N ASN A 171 -3.07 -3.37 -13.40
CA ASN A 171 -2.93 -4.20 -14.58
C ASN A 171 -2.58 -3.40 -15.82
N THR A 172 -3.23 -2.26 -16.00
CA THR A 172 -2.96 -1.39 -17.16
C THR A 172 -1.50 -0.91 -17.11
N MET A 173 -1.05 -0.41 -15.95
CA MET A 173 0.34 0.02 -15.78
C MET A 173 1.34 -1.14 -15.94
N GLY A 174 1.00 -2.32 -15.43
CA GLY A 174 1.83 -3.52 -15.59
C GLY A 174 2.01 -3.94 -17.04
N ILE A 175 0.94 -3.91 -17.86
CA ILE A 175 1.02 -4.19 -19.30
C ILE A 175 1.89 -3.14 -20.00
N VAL A 176 1.63 -1.85 -19.75
CA VAL A 176 2.39 -0.75 -20.37
C VAL A 176 3.87 -0.88 -20.05
N PHE A 177 4.21 -1.09 -18.78
CA PHE A 177 5.60 -1.27 -18.36
C PHE A 177 6.25 -2.50 -19.00
N PHE A 178 5.55 -3.63 -19.05
CA PHE A 178 6.06 -4.86 -19.67
C PHE A 178 6.37 -4.66 -21.15
N VAL A 179 5.44 -4.08 -21.92
CA VAL A 179 5.63 -3.82 -23.36
C VAL A 179 6.80 -2.88 -23.61
N LEU A 180 6.90 -1.77 -22.85
CA LEU A 180 8.01 -0.83 -22.98
C LEU A 180 9.37 -1.49 -22.69
N ASN A 181 9.46 -2.32 -21.66
CA ASN A 181 10.70 -3.05 -21.33
C ASN A 181 11.07 -4.07 -22.41
N VAL A 182 10.10 -4.78 -22.98
CA VAL A 182 10.35 -5.72 -24.10
C VAL A 182 10.88 -4.97 -25.33
N LEU A 183 10.25 -3.85 -25.70
CA LEU A 183 10.72 -3.02 -26.82
C LEU A 183 12.11 -2.45 -26.58
N TYR A 184 12.37 -1.95 -25.37
CA TYR A 184 13.69 -1.45 -24.98
C TYR A 184 14.75 -2.56 -25.03
N LEU A 185 14.44 -3.77 -24.55
CA LEU A 185 15.35 -4.91 -24.61
C LEU A 185 15.69 -5.30 -26.05
N ILE A 186 14.68 -5.35 -26.93
CA ILE A 186 14.89 -5.62 -28.36
C ILE A 186 15.79 -4.55 -28.98
N PHE A 187 15.54 -3.28 -28.68
CA PHE A 187 16.35 -2.17 -29.16
C PHE A 187 17.82 -2.30 -28.71
N ILE A 188 18.07 -2.60 -27.43
CA ILE A 188 19.43 -2.84 -26.91
C ILE A 188 20.10 -4.02 -27.61
N ILE A 189 19.38 -5.13 -27.80
CA ILE A 189 19.91 -6.31 -28.51
C ILE A 189 20.36 -5.93 -29.92
N VAL A 190 19.56 -5.16 -30.66
CA VAL A 190 19.91 -4.67 -32.01
C VAL A 190 21.17 -3.79 -31.96
N LEU A 191 21.26 -2.85 -31.01
CA LEU A 191 22.45 -2.00 -30.86
C LEU A 191 23.71 -2.82 -30.54
N VAL A 192 23.59 -3.85 -29.69
CA VAL A 192 24.70 -4.76 -29.37
C VAL A 192 25.15 -5.51 -30.61
N PHE A 193 24.22 -6.01 -31.44
CA PHE A 193 24.59 -6.67 -32.70
C PHE A 193 25.30 -5.72 -33.68
N ILE A 194 24.82 -4.48 -33.81
CA ILE A 194 25.46 -3.45 -34.64
C ILE A 194 26.87 -3.15 -34.11
N TYR A 195 27.01 -2.96 -32.80
CA TYR A 195 28.29 -2.70 -32.16
C TYR A 195 29.30 -3.85 -32.39
N ILE A 196 28.85 -5.09 -32.22
CA ILE A 196 29.68 -6.29 -32.50
C ILE A 196 30.10 -6.32 -33.98
N ALA A 197 29.21 -6.02 -34.92
CA ALA A 197 29.53 -5.99 -36.34
C ALA A 197 30.60 -4.93 -36.68
N ILE A 198 30.53 -3.74 -36.07
CA ILE A 198 31.54 -2.69 -36.24
C ILE A 198 32.89 -3.15 -35.69
N ILE A 199 32.91 -3.75 -34.49
CA ILE A 199 34.16 -4.28 -33.90
C ILE A 199 34.79 -5.33 -34.81
N ILE A 200 33.99 -6.24 -35.38
CA ILE A 200 34.48 -7.24 -36.34
C ILE A 200 35.06 -6.56 -37.59
N ALA A 201 34.41 -5.51 -38.10
CA ALA A 201 34.90 -4.77 -39.26
C ALA A 201 36.25 -4.08 -38.98
N VAL A 202 36.39 -3.42 -37.83
CA VAL A 202 37.65 -2.75 -37.43
C VAL A 202 38.78 -3.76 -37.23
N ILE A 203 38.51 -4.90 -36.58
CA ILE A 203 39.52 -5.96 -36.43
C ILE A 203 39.94 -6.50 -37.80
N ARG A 204 39.00 -6.65 -38.74
CA ARG A 204 39.29 -7.10 -40.10
C ARG A 204 40.17 -6.10 -40.86
N GLU A 205 39.88 -4.81 -40.76
CA GLU A 205 40.69 -3.75 -41.37
C GLU A 205 42.11 -3.67 -40.76
N GLY A 206 42.21 -3.73 -39.43
CA GLY A 206 43.50 -3.75 -38.72
C GLY A 206 44.37 -4.93 -39.15
N ASN A 207 43.78 -6.13 -39.26
CA ASN A 207 44.49 -7.31 -39.75
C ASN A 207 44.89 -7.17 -41.23
N PHE A 208 44.06 -6.56 -42.08
CA PHE A 208 44.37 -6.40 -43.51
C PHE A 208 45.60 -5.51 -43.75
N ASN A 209 45.74 -4.41 -43.00
CA ASN A 209 46.83 -3.46 -43.18
C ASN A 209 48.22 -4.03 -42.78
N ASP A 210 48.27 -5.01 -41.87
CA ASP A 210 49.53 -5.65 -41.45
C ASP A 210 50.09 -6.62 -42.51
N TYR A 211 49.22 -7.26 -43.32
CA TYR A 211 49.65 -8.13 -44.42
C TYR A 211 50.29 -7.36 -45.58
N ASP A 212 49.84 -6.13 -45.85
CA ASP A 212 50.34 -5.33 -46.97
C ASP A 212 51.70 -4.68 -46.64
N TYR A 213 51.91 -4.29 -45.37
CA TYR A 213 53.17 -3.66 -44.95
C TYR A 213 54.35 -4.65 -44.95
N ASN A 214 54.16 -5.85 -44.41
CA ASN A 214 55.24 -6.86 -44.33
C ASN A 214 55.54 -7.55 -45.68
N GLY A 215 54.73 -7.33 -46.73
CA GLY A 215 54.94 -7.93 -48.05
C GLY A 215 55.82 -7.09 -48.99
N PHE A 216 56.11 -5.83 -48.64
CA PHE A 216 56.86 -4.91 -49.50
C PHE A 216 58.36 -4.84 -49.14
N ASP A 217 58.75 -5.21 -47.92
CA ASP A 217 60.14 -5.09 -47.44
C ASP A 217 61.06 -6.27 -47.84
N ASP A 218 60.52 -7.30 -48.51
CA ASP A 218 61.26 -8.52 -48.90
C ASP A 218 61.77 -8.54 -50.37
N TYR A 219 61.72 -7.41 -51.10
CA TYR A 219 62.23 -7.29 -52.48
C TYR A 219 63.32 -6.25 -52.68
#